data_AF-A0A379ZCX7-F1
#
_entry.id   AF-A0A379ZCX7-F1
#
_cell.length_a   1.000
_cell.length_b   1.000
_cell.length_c   1.000
_cell.angle_alpha   90.00
_cell.angle_beta   90.00
_cell.angle_gamma   90.00
#
_symmetry.space_group_name_H-M   'P 1'
#
loop_
_entity.id
_entity.type
_entity.pdbx_description
1 polymer ?
#
loop_
_entity_poly.entity_id
_entity_poly.type
_entity_poly.pdbx_seq_one_letter_code
_entity_poly.pdbx_strand_id
1 'polypeptide(L)' 'MFHKIKNWYEGVWVPHENDPNSYVVFIGGNYKRHWTAEIARTLVSFYLKHWQWCWGTVIALVSLYVAVITLK' A
#
# COMPACT_ATOMS: atom_id res chain seq x y z
N MET A 1 15.52 3.47 -13.13
CA MET A 1 14.20 2.83 -12.93
C MET A 1 13.83 2.71 -11.44
N PHE A 2 14.70 2.12 -10.60
CA PHE A 2 14.52 2.02 -9.13
C PHE A 2 14.18 3.34 -8.42
N HIS A 3 14.82 4.44 -8.80
CA HIS A 3 14.55 5.76 -8.21
C HIS A 3 13.10 6.22 -8.39
N LYS A 4 12.47 5.89 -9.53
CA LYS A 4 11.07 6.25 -9.78
C LYS A 4 10.11 5.44 -8.91
N ILE A 5 10.40 4.15 -8.71
CA ILE A 5 9.60 3.27 -7.85
C ILE A 5 9.75 3.70 -6.38
N LYS A 6 10.98 4.02 -5.95
CA LYS A 6 11.25 4.53 -4.60
C LYS A 6 10.51 5.83 -4.33
N ASN A 7 10.60 6.81 -5.24
CA ASN A 7 9.90 8.09 -5.09
C ASN A 7 8.37 7.91 -5.11
N TRP A 8 7.87 6.98 -5.91
CA TRP A 8 6.45 6.63 -5.93
C TRP A 8 5.99 6.00 -4.61
N TYR A 9 6.79 5.11 -4.01
CA TYR A 9 6.46 4.40 -2.78
C TYR A 9 6.66 5.22 -1.50
N GLU A 10 7.75 5.99 -1.43
CA GLU A 10 8.10 6.82 -0.25
C GLU A 10 7.37 8.17 -0.27
N GLY A 11 7.05 8.68 -1.46
CA GLY A 11 6.47 10.00 -1.69
C GLY A 11 7.53 11.05 -1.98
N VAL A 12 7.12 12.17 -2.58
CA VAL A 12 7.99 13.31 -2.84
C VAL A 12 7.80 14.35 -1.73
N TRP A 13 8.89 14.86 -1.18
CA TRP A 13 8.84 15.95 -0.21
C TRP A 13 8.34 17.22 -0.89
N VAL A 14 7.21 17.76 -0.42
CA VAL A 14 6.66 19.03 -0.88
C VAL A 14 6.69 20.00 0.30
N PRO A 15 7.48 21.08 0.23
CA PRO A 15 7.46 22.11 1.27
C PRO A 15 6.08 22.77 1.32
N HIS A 16 5.66 23.23 2.50
CA HIS A 16 4.43 24.00 2.61
C HIS A 16 4.55 25.29 1.80
N GLU A 17 3.53 25.60 1.02
CA GLU A 17 3.42 26.90 0.35
C GLU A 17 3.14 27.95 1.42
N ASN A 18 4.06 28.90 1.59
CA ASN A 18 3.89 30.04 2.48
C ASN A 18 3.38 31.23 1.67
N ASP A 19 2.34 31.90 2.16
CA ASP A 19 1.84 33.12 1.55
C ASP A 19 2.89 34.24 1.71
N PRO A 20 3.36 34.87 0.62
CA PRO A 20 4.37 35.93 0.68
C PRO A 20 3.91 37.19 1.44
N ASN A 21 2.60 37.36 1.70
CA ASN A 21 2.04 38.47 2.48
C ASN A 21 1.76 38.11 3.95
N SER A 22 2.09 36.89 4.39
CA SER A 22 1.91 36.44 5.77
C SER A 22 3.16 36.68 6.61
N TYR A 23 3.00 37.25 7.81
CA TYR A 23 4.06 37.35 8.83
C TYR A 23 4.40 36.00 9.49
N VAL A 24 3.62 34.96 9.21
CA VAL A 24 3.81 33.60 9.75
C VAL A 24 4.33 32.69 8.64
N VAL A 25 5.52 32.11 8.88
CA VAL A 25 6.18 31.16 7.98
C VAL A 25 6.09 29.77 8.61
N PHE A 26 5.48 28.82 7.90
CA PHE A 26 5.52 27.41 8.30
C PHE A 26 6.80 26.76 7.78
N ILE A 27 7.68 26.39 8.72
CA ILE A 27 8.91 25.64 8.42
C ILE A 27 8.55 24.14 8.46
N GLY A 28 8.44 23.53 7.28
CA GLY A 28 8.15 22.11 7.15
C GLY A 28 7.59 21.76 5.77
N GLY A 29 7.33 20.48 5.54
CA GLY A 29 6.75 19.96 4.31
C GLY A 29 5.98 18.67 4.59
N ASN A 30 5.20 18.23 3.62
CA ASN A 30 4.57 16.93 3.66
C ASN A 30 5.12 16.07 2.53
N TYR A 31 5.34 14.78 2.82
CA TYR A 31 5.57 13.81 1.77
C TYR A 31 4.26 13.54 1.05
N LYS A 32 4.07 14.11 -0.15
CA LYS A 32 2.96 13.76 -1.01
C LYS A 32 3.25 12.40 -1.65
N ARG A 33 2.60 11.38 -1.11
CA ARG A 33 2.60 10.03 -1.69
C ARG A 33 1.53 9.92 -2.76
N HIS A 34 1.79 9.07 -3.76
CA HIS A 34 0.72 8.69 -4.67
C HIS A 34 -0.29 7.78 -3.93
N TRP A 35 -1.57 8.02 -4.15
CA TRP A 35 -2.66 7.22 -3.57
C TRP A 35 -2.49 5.71 -3.84
N THR A 36 -1.96 5.35 -5.01
CA THR A 36 -1.67 3.96 -5.38
C THR A 36 -0.62 3.32 -4.47
N ALA A 37 0.36 4.09 -3.98
CA ALA A 37 1.38 3.59 -3.05
C ALA A 37 0.81 3.38 -1.64
N GLU A 38 -0.17 4.19 -1.22
CA GLU A 38 -0.89 3.99 0.04
C GLU A 38 -1.73 2.71 0.01
N ILE A 39 -2.43 2.47 -1.10
CA ILE A 39 -3.18 1.23 -1.31
C ILE A 39 -2.24 0.03 -1.30
N ALA A 40 -1.12 0.10 -2.04
CA ALA A 40 -0.14 -0.99 -2.06
C ALA A 40 0.41 -1.30 -0.67
N ARG A 41 0.75 -0.27 0.13
CA ARG A 41 1.16 -0.46 1.52
C ARG A 41 0.07 -1.10 2.36
N THR A 42 -1.16 -0.62 2.23
CA THR A 42 -2.30 -1.14 3.00
C THR A 42 -2.56 -2.61 2.66
N LEU A 43 -2.53 -2.97 1.38
CA LEU A 43 -2.68 -4.35 0.91
C LEU A 43 -1.55 -5.26 1.41
N VAL A 44 -0.30 -4.80 1.32
CA VAL A 44 0.86 -5.57 1.81
C VAL A 44 0.80 -5.73 3.32
N SER A 45 0.48 -4.67 4.07
CA SER A 45 0.31 -4.74 5.53
C SER A 45 -0.84 -5.66 5.91
N PHE A 46 -1.97 -5.60 5.21
CA PHE A 46 -3.09 -6.50 5.41
C PHE A 46 -2.69 -7.96 5.15
N TYR A 47 -2.03 -8.22 4.02
CA TYR A 47 -1.53 -9.55 3.68
C TYR A 47 -0.54 -10.05 4.74
N LEU A 48 0.46 -9.26 5.12
CA LEU A 48 1.43 -9.66 6.15
C LEU A 48 0.79 -9.90 7.52
N LYS A 49 -0.30 -9.19 7.84
CA LYS A 49 -1.05 -9.38 9.10
C LYS A 49 -1.94 -10.63 9.06
N HIS A 50 -2.47 -10.99 7.90
CA HIS A 50 -3.48 -12.03 7.74
C HIS A 50 -3.05 -13.18 6.81
N TRP A 51 -1.75 -13.33 6.55
CA TRP A 51 -1.23 -14.28 5.56
C TRP A 51 -1.68 -15.71 5.84
N GLN A 52 -1.78 -16.10 7.12
CA GLN A 52 -2.28 -17.41 7.55
C GLN A 52 -3.71 -17.66 7.06
N TRP A 53 -4.58 -16.66 7.14
CA TRP A 53 -5.96 -16.74 6.68
C TRP A 53 -6.05 -16.75 5.16
N CYS A 54 -5.21 -15.96 4.47
CA CYS A 54 -5.12 -16.01 3.01
C CYS A 54 -4.73 -17.41 2.51
N TRP A 55 -3.70 -18.01 3.09
CA TRP A 55 -3.27 -19.36 2.70
C TRP A 55 -4.26 -20.43 3.15
N GLY A 56 -4.82 -20.33 4.35
CA GLY A 56 -5.84 -21.25 4.84
C GLY A 56 -7.08 -21.28 3.95
N THR A 57 -7.57 -20.12 3.53
CA THR A 57 -8.71 -20.03 2.59
C THR A 57 -8.38 -20.58 1.21
N VAL A 58 -7.20 -20.28 0.66
CA VAL A 58 -6.75 -20.85 -0.62
C VAL A 58 -6.67 -22.37 -0.55
N ILE A 59 -6.04 -22.93 0.49
CA ILE A 59 -5.91 -24.38 0.68
C ILE A 59 -7.30 -25.03 0.82
N ALA A 60 -8.20 -24.43 1.58
CA ALA A 60 -9.57 -24.93 1.74
C ALA A 60 -10.32 -24.97 0.40
N LEU A 61 -10.25 -23.89 -0.39
CA LEU A 61 -10.89 -23.83 -1.71
C LEU A 61 -10.31 -24.86 -2.69
N VAL A 62 -8.97 -25.01 -2.72
CA VAL A 62 -8.31 -26.02 -3.55
C VAL A 62 -8.71 -27.43 -3.12
N SER A 63 -8.74 -27.71 -1.81
CA SER A 63 -9.13 -29.01 -1.28
C SER A 63 -10.58 -29.34 -1.63
N LEU A 64 -11.49 -28.37 -1.49
CA LEU A 64 -12.89 -28.51 -1.88
C LEU A 64 -13.03 -28.78 -3.38
N TYR A 65 -12.31 -28.02 -4.21
CA TYR A 65 -12.32 -28.20 -5.67
C TYR A 65 -11.86 -29.61 -6.07
N VAL A 66 -10.76 -30.11 -5.48
CA VAL A 66 -10.26 -31.47 -5.71
C VAL A 66 -11.25 -32.53 -5.26
N ALA A 67 -11.88 -32.34 -4.09
CA ALA A 67 -12.90 -33.27 -3.58
C ALA A 67 -14.11 -33.34 -4.53
N VAL A 68 -14.58 -32.20 -5.04
CA VAL A 68 -15.69 -32.14 -6.00
C VAL A 68 -15.35 -32.83 -7.31
N ILE A 69 -14.11 -32.69 -7.81
CA ILE A 69 -13.67 -33.40 -9.02
C ILE A 69 -13.58 -34.91 -8.78
N THR A 70 -13.02 -35.32 -7.64
CA THR A 70 -12.81 -36.74 -7.31
C THR A 70 -14.14 -37.49 -7.09
N LEU A 71 -15.16 -36.78 -6.59
CA LEU A 71 -16.49 -37.34 -6.34
C LEU A 71 -17.42 -37.35 -7.58
N LYS A 72 -16.99 -36.75 -8.69
CA LYS A 72 -17.67 -36.80 -9.98
C LYS A 72 -17.13 -37.92 -10.86
#